data_AF-A0A2K2VJG9-F1
#
_entry.id   AF-A0A2K2VJG9-F1
#
_cell.length_a   1.000
_cell.length_b   1.000
_cell.length_c   1.000
_cell.angle_alpha   90.00
_cell.angle_beta   90.00
_cell.angle_gamma   90.00
#
_symmetry.space_group_name_H-M   'P 1'
#
loop_
_entity.id
_entity.type
_entity.pdbx_description
1 polymer ?
#
loop_
_entity_poly.entity_id
_entity_poly.type
_entity_poly.pdbx_seq_one_letter_code
_entity_poly.pdbx_strand_id
1 'polypeptide(L)'
;MQQHESLKEHYKFTKEEALLLQGLQPKMSALADSFIDEFYDYIWGFGATAKFLKNQKIIDYHRIKIKAWFINLFCGKYDLPYFTYLYKIGEVHVRIGLPTHYVNSAFTFVRTFVIKNIEKNSTDELERLKEIEAVEKIIDINLDTLTSSYREEELSKFLSLSKFEKTILGGLKKFNSYINFFLAGSLALVAFFAIGLFVYDIYLLFFSDIGIEKGILTVLGSLLVLWAAIELIHEEINHLQGKGFAIGAFIMLAMAALIRKVLIYSLSSEKGNDLLVIGAVIVALAFSYWLVNAKNKAAITAGRTDIA
;
A
#
# COMPACT_ATOMS: atom_id res chain seq x y z
N MET A 1 -18.50 -4.21 -29.01
CA MET A 1 -19.42 -3.38 -29.83
C MET A 1 -20.58 -2.81 -29.02
N GLN A 2 -21.35 -3.63 -28.29
CA GLN A 2 -22.48 -3.16 -27.46
C GLN A 2 -22.10 -2.22 -26.29
N GLN A 3 -20.87 -2.32 -25.76
CA GLN A 3 -20.47 -1.59 -24.55
C GLN A 3 -20.17 -0.09 -24.76
N HIS A 4 -19.87 0.36 -25.99
CA HIS A 4 -19.51 1.78 -26.24
C HIS A 4 -20.71 2.65 -26.63
N GLU A 5 -21.71 2.07 -27.30
CA GLU A 5 -22.98 2.77 -27.54
C GLU A 5 -23.75 2.95 -26.24
N SER A 6 -23.81 1.89 -25.41
CA SER A 6 -24.39 1.99 -24.07
C SER A 6 -23.65 2.99 -23.18
N LEU A 7 -22.33 3.15 -23.33
CA LEU A 7 -21.56 4.15 -22.58
C LEU A 7 -22.04 5.57 -22.89
N LYS A 8 -22.12 5.95 -24.17
CA LYS A 8 -22.61 7.30 -24.54
C LYS A 8 -24.05 7.53 -24.10
N GLU A 9 -24.90 6.50 -24.15
CA GLU A 9 -26.26 6.56 -23.65
C GLU A 9 -26.33 6.80 -22.13
N HIS A 10 -25.52 6.09 -21.34
CA HIS A 10 -25.48 6.27 -19.88
C HIS A 10 -25.03 7.67 -19.46
N TYR A 11 -24.04 8.23 -20.15
CA TYR A 11 -23.57 9.60 -19.91
C TYR A 11 -24.45 10.67 -20.58
N LYS A 12 -25.52 10.26 -21.28
CA LYS A 12 -26.38 11.15 -22.07
C LYS A 12 -25.56 12.07 -22.97
N PHE A 13 -24.55 11.50 -23.63
CA PHE A 13 -23.65 12.21 -24.52
C PHE A 13 -24.25 12.29 -25.91
N THR A 14 -24.58 13.51 -26.32
CA THR A 14 -25.38 13.80 -27.52
C THR A 14 -24.51 14.14 -28.72
N LYS A 15 -25.12 14.15 -29.91
CA LYS A 15 -24.46 14.63 -31.14
C LYS A 15 -24.16 16.13 -31.08
N GLU A 16 -25.00 16.91 -30.40
CA GLU A 16 -24.80 18.35 -30.22
C GLU A 16 -23.53 18.63 -29.40
N GLU A 17 -23.33 17.89 -28.31
CA GLU A 17 -22.11 17.99 -27.50
C GLU A 17 -20.86 17.56 -28.28
N ALA A 18 -20.97 16.56 -29.16
CA ALA A 18 -19.87 16.20 -30.04
C ALA A 18 -19.48 17.33 -30.98
N LEU A 19 -20.46 18.04 -31.55
CA LEU A 19 -20.22 19.21 -32.41
C LEU A 19 -19.67 20.41 -31.63
N LEU A 20 -20.15 20.64 -30.40
CA LEU A 20 -19.61 21.66 -29.50
C LEU A 20 -18.12 21.40 -29.20
N LEU A 21 -17.76 20.16 -28.85
CA LEU A 21 -16.37 19.76 -28.64
C LEU A 21 -15.53 19.93 -29.91
N GLN A 22 -16.09 19.61 -31.08
CA GLN A 22 -15.42 19.87 -32.36
C GLN A 22 -15.13 21.36 -32.58
N GLY A 23 -16.08 22.24 -32.22
CA GLY A 23 -15.92 23.69 -32.28
C GLY A 23 -14.84 24.23 -31.33
N LEU A 24 -14.61 23.55 -30.20
CA LEU A 24 -13.55 23.87 -29.23
C LEU A 24 -12.15 23.44 -29.70
N GLN A 25 -12.04 22.50 -30.63
CA GLN A 25 -10.77 21.89 -31.01
C GLN A 25 -9.69 22.89 -31.46
N PRO A 26 -9.97 23.92 -32.29
CA PRO A 26 -8.95 24.88 -32.70
C PRO A 26 -8.37 25.67 -31.51
N LYS A 27 -9.23 26.08 -30.57
CA LYS A 27 -8.83 26.81 -29.35
C LYS A 27 -7.95 25.92 -28.48
N MET A 28 -8.35 24.68 -28.25
CA MET A 28 -7.60 23.73 -27.42
C MET A 28 -6.28 23.32 -28.10
N SER A 29 -6.25 23.24 -29.43
CA SER A 29 -5.01 22.99 -30.18
C SER A 29 -3.99 24.10 -30.01
N ALA A 30 -4.43 25.37 -29.98
CA ALA A 30 -3.55 26.51 -29.73
C ALA A 30 -2.98 26.51 -28.29
N LEU A 31 -3.71 25.92 -27.34
CA LEU A 31 -3.30 25.80 -25.93
C LEU A 31 -2.47 24.54 -25.65
N ALA A 32 -2.32 23.64 -26.63
CA ALA A 32 -1.78 22.30 -26.41
C ALA A 32 -0.29 22.29 -25.99
N ASP A 33 0.48 23.34 -26.34
CA ASP A 33 1.86 23.52 -25.85
C ASP A 33 1.91 23.96 -24.38
N SER A 34 1.11 24.96 -23.99
CA SER A 34 0.98 25.36 -22.57
C SER A 34 0.46 24.20 -21.72
N PHE A 35 -0.52 23.47 -22.24
CA PHE A 35 -1.07 22.29 -21.58
C PHE A 35 0.00 21.25 -21.26
N ILE A 36 0.87 20.92 -22.23
CA ILE A 36 1.84 19.85 -22.01
C ILE A 36 2.94 20.27 -21.03
N ASP A 37 3.28 21.56 -20.96
CA ASP A 37 4.21 22.08 -19.96
C ASP A 37 3.61 22.00 -18.56
N GLU A 38 2.41 22.55 -18.36
CA GLU A 38 1.73 22.52 -17.07
C GLU A 38 1.38 21.08 -16.62
N PHE A 39 1.05 20.18 -17.56
CA PHE A 39 0.81 18.77 -17.27
C PHE A 39 2.06 18.10 -16.72
N TYR A 40 3.23 18.42 -17.29
CA TYR A 40 4.50 17.88 -16.84
C TYR A 40 4.86 18.40 -15.45
N ASP A 41 4.70 19.69 -15.20
CA ASP A 41 4.90 20.26 -13.86
C ASP A 41 4.02 19.57 -12.82
N TYR A 42 2.75 19.32 -13.15
CA TYR A 42 1.81 18.63 -12.28
C TYR A 42 2.24 17.19 -11.94
N ILE A 43 2.58 16.37 -12.95
CA ILE A 43 2.93 14.97 -12.71
C ILE A 43 4.32 14.81 -12.08
N TRP A 44 5.25 15.74 -12.27
CA TRP A 44 6.55 15.72 -11.58
C TRP A 44 6.39 15.88 -10.06
N GLY A 45 5.37 16.63 -9.63
CA GLY A 45 5.02 16.79 -8.22
C GLY A 45 4.66 15.49 -7.50
N PHE A 46 4.42 14.38 -8.22
CA PHE A 46 4.14 13.09 -7.60
C PHE A 46 5.36 12.39 -7.01
N GLY A 47 6.59 12.75 -7.44
CA GLY A 47 7.85 12.07 -7.08
C GLY A 47 8.00 10.64 -7.62
N ALA A 48 6.92 9.85 -7.64
CA ALA A 48 6.87 8.49 -8.15
C ALA A 48 6.94 8.40 -9.68
N THR A 49 6.63 9.48 -10.40
CA THR A 49 6.62 9.55 -11.87
C THR A 49 8.01 9.44 -12.49
N ALA A 50 9.06 9.82 -11.74
CA ALA A 50 10.45 9.65 -12.14
C ALA A 50 10.81 8.18 -12.45
N LYS A 51 10.13 7.21 -11.84
CA LYS A 51 10.36 5.78 -12.10
C LYS A 51 9.92 5.35 -13.51
N PHE A 52 8.95 6.04 -14.11
CA PHE A 52 8.38 5.72 -15.41
C PHE A 52 9.01 6.55 -16.54
N LEU A 53 9.43 7.79 -16.26
CA LEU A 53 10.02 8.73 -17.22
C LEU A 53 11.56 8.73 -17.14
N LYS A 54 12.17 7.61 -17.54
CA LYS A 54 13.59 7.30 -17.27
C LYS A 54 14.61 8.06 -18.14
N ASN A 55 14.22 8.53 -19.32
CA ASN A 55 15.13 9.24 -20.23
C ASN A 55 14.41 10.27 -21.09
N GLN A 56 15.17 11.21 -21.65
CA GLN A 56 14.64 12.32 -22.44
C GLN A 56 13.85 11.85 -23.67
N LYS A 57 14.29 10.77 -24.34
CA LYS A 57 13.59 10.23 -25.52
C LYS A 57 12.18 9.73 -25.18
N ILE A 58 12.01 9.06 -24.05
CA ILE A 58 10.71 8.58 -23.56
C ILE A 58 9.83 9.79 -23.18
N ILE A 59 10.42 10.79 -22.53
CA ILE A 59 9.74 12.04 -22.18
C ILE A 59 9.22 12.73 -23.45
N ASP A 60 10.08 12.98 -24.43
CA ASP A 60 9.70 13.67 -25.67
C ASP A 60 8.59 12.92 -26.43
N TYR A 61 8.71 11.59 -26.50
CA TYR A 61 7.67 10.75 -27.10
C TYR A 61 6.34 10.82 -26.33
N HIS A 62 6.40 10.76 -25.00
CA HIS A 62 5.22 10.86 -24.16
C HIS A 62 4.55 12.23 -24.27
N ARG A 63 5.34 13.32 -24.33
CA ARG A 63 4.84 14.68 -24.58
C ARG A 63 4.01 14.75 -25.86
N ILE A 64 4.54 14.20 -26.96
CA ILE A 64 3.84 14.14 -28.25
C ILE A 64 2.53 13.35 -28.13
N LYS A 65 2.55 12.21 -27.44
CA LYS A 65 1.36 11.36 -27.29
C LYS A 65 0.27 11.97 -26.42
N ILE A 66 0.63 12.61 -25.31
CA ILE A 66 -0.33 13.30 -24.44
C ILE A 66 -0.91 14.52 -25.15
N LYS A 67 -0.10 15.29 -25.88
CA LYS A 67 -0.59 16.41 -26.69
C LYS A 67 -1.61 15.94 -27.74
N ALA A 68 -1.29 14.85 -28.46
CA ALA A 68 -2.20 14.27 -29.44
C ALA A 68 -3.49 13.75 -28.78
N TRP A 69 -3.40 13.08 -27.62
CA TRP A 69 -4.57 12.63 -26.87
C TRP A 69 -5.45 13.81 -26.41
N PHE A 70 -4.84 14.87 -25.88
CA PHE A 70 -5.54 16.07 -25.44
C PHE A 70 -6.34 16.73 -26.56
N ILE A 71 -5.73 16.93 -27.73
CA ILE A 71 -6.42 17.49 -28.90
C ILE A 71 -7.53 16.54 -29.40
N ASN A 72 -7.31 15.23 -29.27
CA ASN A 72 -8.28 14.22 -29.70
C ASN A 72 -9.55 14.19 -28.82
N LEU A 73 -9.50 14.67 -27.57
CA LEU A 73 -10.70 14.87 -26.72
C LEU A 73 -11.76 15.76 -27.41
N PHE A 74 -11.33 16.59 -28.35
CA PHE A 74 -12.16 17.56 -29.05
C PHE A 74 -12.42 17.18 -30.53
N CYS A 75 -12.18 15.94 -30.94
CA CYS A 75 -12.28 15.56 -32.36
C CYS A 75 -13.71 15.56 -32.92
N GLY A 76 -14.73 15.55 -32.06
CA GLY A 76 -16.14 15.47 -32.45
C GLY A 76 -16.60 14.11 -32.99
N LYS A 77 -15.69 13.12 -33.08
CA LYS A 77 -15.99 11.77 -33.56
C LYS A 77 -15.61 10.70 -32.54
N TYR A 78 -16.59 10.28 -31.74
CA TYR A 78 -16.43 9.29 -30.67
C TYR A 78 -17.07 7.95 -31.06
N ASP A 79 -16.39 7.24 -31.95
CA ASP A 79 -16.77 5.94 -32.50
C ASP A 79 -15.86 4.81 -31.98
N LEU A 80 -16.06 3.58 -32.47
CA LEU A 80 -15.28 2.42 -32.04
C LEU A 80 -13.75 2.62 -32.15
N PRO A 81 -13.19 3.16 -33.26
CA PRO A 81 -11.78 3.54 -33.32
C PRO A 81 -11.31 4.44 -32.17
N TYR A 82 -12.08 5.45 -31.79
CA TYR A 82 -11.75 6.35 -30.67
C TYR A 82 -11.61 5.57 -29.36
N PHE A 83 -12.60 4.73 -29.03
CA PHE A 83 -12.57 3.94 -27.80
C PHE A 83 -11.51 2.84 -27.81
N THR A 84 -11.24 2.24 -28.98
CA THR A 84 -10.16 1.25 -29.14
C THR A 84 -8.79 1.88 -28.89
N TYR A 85 -8.60 3.13 -29.32
CA TYR A 85 -7.39 3.89 -29.04
C TYR A 85 -7.21 4.15 -27.53
N LEU A 86 -8.28 4.55 -26.83
CA LEU A 86 -8.23 4.75 -25.37
C LEU A 86 -7.95 3.45 -24.61
N TYR A 87 -8.56 2.34 -25.03
CA TYR A 87 -8.33 1.05 -24.40
C TYR A 87 -6.85 0.65 -24.47
N LYS A 88 -6.21 0.84 -25.64
CA LYS A 88 -4.77 0.60 -25.82
C LYS A 88 -3.90 1.50 -24.92
N ILE A 89 -4.33 2.74 -24.68
CA ILE A 89 -3.62 3.64 -23.76
C ILE A 89 -3.63 3.04 -22.35
N GLY A 90 -4.77 2.55 -21.87
CA GLY A 90 -4.86 1.96 -20.52
C GLY A 90 -4.06 0.66 -20.38
N GLU A 91 -4.09 -0.23 -21.37
CA GLU A 91 -3.23 -1.42 -21.41
C GLU A 91 -1.75 -1.07 -21.24
N VAL A 92 -1.27 -0.03 -21.92
CA VAL A 92 0.13 0.43 -21.81
C VAL A 92 0.44 0.89 -20.39
N HIS A 93 -0.47 1.61 -19.74
CA HIS A 93 -0.23 2.08 -18.38
C HIS A 93 -0.24 0.93 -17.34
N VAL A 94 -1.12 -0.06 -17.50
CA VAL A 94 -1.08 -1.30 -16.70
C VAL A 94 0.21 -2.07 -16.94
N ARG A 95 0.70 -2.11 -18.19
CA ARG A 95 1.94 -2.82 -18.54
C ARG A 95 3.15 -2.23 -17.85
N ILE A 96 3.25 -0.89 -17.79
CA ILE A 96 4.35 -0.22 -17.08
C ILE A 96 4.15 -0.24 -15.55
N GLY A 97 2.98 -0.63 -15.06
CA GLY A 97 2.67 -0.72 -13.63
C GLY A 97 2.39 0.64 -12.99
N LEU A 98 1.83 1.59 -13.75
CA LEU A 98 1.41 2.87 -13.20
C LEU A 98 0.15 2.66 -12.34
N PRO A 99 0.16 3.03 -11.04
CA PRO A 99 -1.06 2.98 -10.23
C PRO A 99 -2.18 3.85 -10.82
N THR A 100 -3.42 3.31 -10.84
CA THR A 100 -4.62 3.97 -11.38
C THR A 100 -4.89 5.35 -10.77
N HIS A 101 -4.55 5.56 -9.49
CA HIS A 101 -4.80 6.84 -8.83
C HIS A 101 -4.06 8.01 -9.49
N TYR A 102 -2.86 7.78 -10.07
CA TYR A 102 -2.14 8.84 -10.79
C TYR A 102 -2.84 9.23 -12.09
N VAL A 103 -3.50 8.28 -12.77
CA VAL A 103 -4.33 8.59 -13.95
C VAL A 103 -5.53 9.43 -13.53
N ASN A 104 -6.23 9.05 -12.47
CA ASN A 104 -7.36 9.84 -11.95
C ASN A 104 -6.93 11.27 -11.60
N SER A 105 -5.77 11.42 -10.94
CA SER A 105 -5.21 12.73 -10.59
C SER A 105 -4.87 13.55 -11.85
N ALA A 106 -4.24 12.93 -12.85
CA ALA A 106 -3.91 13.58 -14.12
C ALA A 106 -5.17 14.05 -14.88
N PHE A 107 -6.26 13.28 -14.83
CA PHE A 107 -7.55 13.68 -15.41
C PHE A 107 -8.16 14.90 -14.69
N THR A 108 -8.02 15.00 -13.37
CA THR A 108 -8.42 16.21 -12.62
C THR A 108 -7.65 17.45 -13.08
N PHE A 109 -6.34 17.32 -13.33
CA PHE A 109 -5.56 18.40 -13.92
C PHE A 109 -6.10 18.81 -15.29
N VAL A 110 -6.32 17.84 -16.20
CA VAL A 110 -6.85 18.10 -17.55
C VAL A 110 -8.20 18.83 -17.48
N ARG A 111 -9.12 18.34 -16.65
CA ARG A 111 -10.42 18.97 -16.40
C ARG A 111 -10.27 20.43 -15.97
N THR A 112 -9.45 20.66 -14.95
CA THR A 112 -9.23 22.00 -14.39
C THR A 112 -8.60 22.94 -15.42
N PHE A 113 -7.65 22.45 -16.21
CA PHE A 113 -7.00 23.22 -17.27
C PHE A 113 -8.01 23.64 -18.35
N VAL A 114 -8.85 22.72 -18.82
CA VAL A 114 -9.85 23.00 -19.86
C VAL A 114 -10.90 23.99 -19.36
N ILE A 115 -11.47 23.78 -18.17
CA ILE A 115 -12.50 24.66 -17.59
C ILE A 115 -11.98 26.08 -17.41
N LYS A 116 -10.78 26.26 -16.85
CA LYS A 116 -10.15 27.58 -16.69
C LYS A 116 -9.98 28.30 -18.02
N ASN A 117 -9.64 27.58 -19.09
CA ASN A 117 -9.45 28.16 -20.40
C ASN A 117 -10.77 28.43 -21.14
N ILE A 118 -11.83 27.66 -20.86
CA ILE A 118 -13.19 27.97 -21.33
C ILE A 118 -13.68 29.26 -20.65
N GLU A 119 -13.53 29.36 -19.33
CA GLU A 119 -13.97 30.52 -18.54
C GLU A 119 -13.34 31.84 -19.04
N LYS A 120 -12.03 31.83 -19.28
CA LYS A 120 -11.29 33.03 -19.73
C LYS A 120 -11.69 33.54 -21.12
N ASN A 121 -12.25 32.68 -21.97
CA ASN A 121 -12.41 32.97 -23.40
C ASN A 121 -13.87 33.00 -23.86
N SER A 122 -14.84 32.70 -22.99
CA SER A 122 -16.27 32.68 -23.33
C SER A 122 -17.01 33.87 -22.72
N THR A 123 -17.64 34.68 -23.57
CA THR A 123 -18.41 35.87 -23.15
C THR A 123 -19.86 35.56 -22.83
N ASP A 124 -20.42 34.48 -23.39
CA ASP A 124 -21.79 34.05 -23.13
C ASP A 124 -21.84 32.98 -22.03
N GLU A 125 -22.66 33.22 -21.01
CA GLU A 125 -22.84 32.30 -19.89
C GLU A 125 -23.52 30.99 -20.30
N LEU A 126 -24.49 31.06 -21.21
CA LEU A 126 -25.22 29.87 -21.65
C LEU A 126 -24.34 28.96 -22.50
N GLU A 127 -23.61 29.53 -23.46
CA GLU A 127 -22.63 28.81 -24.28
C GLU A 127 -21.54 28.17 -23.41
N ARG A 128 -20.98 28.95 -22.46
CA ARG A 128 -19.97 28.46 -21.51
C ARG A 128 -20.45 27.24 -20.72
N LEU A 129 -21.69 27.27 -20.23
CA LEU A 129 -22.25 26.15 -19.47
C LEU A 129 -22.34 24.87 -20.33
N LYS A 130 -22.80 25.00 -21.57
CA LYS A 130 -22.88 23.87 -22.53
C LYS A 130 -21.51 23.31 -22.88
N GLU A 131 -20.52 24.17 -23.07
CA GLU A 131 -19.13 23.76 -23.32
C GLU A 131 -18.56 22.97 -22.13
N ILE A 132 -18.78 23.45 -20.90
CA ILE A 132 -18.34 22.77 -19.68
C ILE A 132 -19.03 21.41 -19.52
N GLU A 133 -20.35 21.33 -19.71
CA GLU A 133 -21.09 20.06 -19.63
C GLU A 133 -20.58 19.03 -20.63
N ALA A 134 -20.34 19.44 -21.88
CA ALA A 134 -19.79 18.56 -22.92
C ALA A 134 -18.38 18.07 -22.57
N VAL A 135 -17.54 18.96 -22.01
CA VAL A 135 -16.18 18.65 -21.57
C VAL A 135 -16.16 17.67 -20.40
N GLU A 136 -16.98 17.90 -19.38
CA GLU A 136 -17.07 16.98 -18.22
C GLU A 136 -17.46 15.58 -18.68
N LYS A 137 -18.49 15.46 -19.52
CA LYS A 137 -18.94 14.17 -20.03
C LYS A 137 -17.84 13.45 -20.81
N ILE A 138 -17.13 14.14 -21.73
CA ILE A 138 -16.11 13.45 -22.53
C ILE A 138 -14.89 13.07 -21.67
N ILE A 139 -14.49 13.89 -20.71
CA ILE A 139 -13.40 13.59 -19.77
C ILE A 139 -13.76 12.35 -18.95
N ASP A 140 -14.96 12.29 -18.40
CA ASP A 140 -15.41 11.15 -17.58
C ASP A 140 -15.57 9.88 -18.42
N ILE A 141 -16.09 9.97 -19.65
CA ILE A 141 -16.14 8.84 -20.59
C ILE A 141 -14.73 8.30 -20.92
N ASN A 142 -13.74 9.18 -21.07
CA ASN A 142 -12.36 8.78 -21.30
C ASN A 142 -11.78 8.09 -20.06
N LEU A 143 -12.05 8.63 -18.87
CA LEU A 143 -11.60 8.07 -17.60
C LEU A 143 -12.22 6.70 -17.33
N ASP A 144 -13.51 6.54 -17.60
CA ASP A 144 -14.24 5.27 -17.46
C ASP A 144 -13.68 4.21 -18.42
N THR A 145 -13.48 4.56 -19.69
CA THR A 145 -12.90 3.66 -20.68
C THR A 145 -11.49 3.20 -20.26
N LEU A 146 -10.65 4.13 -19.80
CA LEU A 146 -9.31 3.81 -19.30
C LEU A 146 -9.37 2.93 -18.05
N THR A 147 -10.15 3.30 -17.05
CA THR A 147 -10.24 2.55 -15.78
C THR A 147 -10.81 1.14 -16.01
N SER A 148 -11.76 1.00 -16.94
CA SER A 148 -12.26 -0.30 -17.37
C SER A 148 -11.17 -1.17 -18.01
N SER A 149 -10.34 -0.60 -18.89
CA SER A 149 -9.19 -1.31 -19.47
C SER A 149 -8.14 -1.67 -18.41
N TYR A 150 -7.96 -0.86 -17.37
CA TYR A 150 -7.09 -1.17 -16.24
C TYR A 150 -7.55 -2.44 -15.52
N ARG A 151 -8.83 -2.47 -15.15
CA ARG A 151 -9.44 -3.59 -14.44
C ARG A 151 -9.38 -4.87 -15.28
N GLU A 152 -9.66 -4.77 -16.58
CA GLU A 152 -9.65 -5.92 -17.49
C GLU A 152 -8.23 -6.45 -17.72
N GLU A 153 -7.24 -5.59 -17.90
CA GLU A 153 -5.85 -6.01 -18.10
C GLU A 153 -5.21 -6.53 -16.80
N GLU A 154 -5.51 -5.94 -15.64
CA GLU A 154 -5.10 -6.50 -14.34
C GLU A 154 -5.72 -7.87 -14.09
N LEU A 155 -7.02 -8.02 -14.40
CA LEU A 155 -7.72 -9.29 -14.32
C LEU A 155 -7.13 -10.29 -15.33
N SER A 156 -6.82 -9.85 -16.55
CA SER A 156 -6.19 -10.66 -17.59
C SER A 156 -4.81 -11.14 -17.15
N LYS A 157 -3.96 -10.27 -16.61
CA LYS A 157 -2.65 -10.63 -16.02
C LYS A 157 -2.80 -11.63 -14.87
N PHE A 158 -3.76 -11.41 -13.99
CA PHE A 158 -4.08 -12.35 -12.93
C PHE A 158 -4.56 -13.69 -13.49
N LEU A 159 -5.38 -13.67 -14.56
CA LEU A 159 -5.88 -14.86 -15.23
C LEU A 159 -4.82 -15.56 -16.11
N SER A 160 -3.80 -14.84 -16.58
CA SER A 160 -2.71 -15.40 -17.40
C SER A 160 -1.65 -16.11 -16.57
N LEU A 161 -1.64 -15.95 -15.23
CA LEU A 161 -0.88 -16.82 -14.35
C LEU A 161 -1.26 -18.27 -14.62
N SER A 162 -0.26 -19.15 -14.71
CA SER A 162 -0.47 -20.57 -14.94
C SER A 162 -1.42 -21.14 -13.88
N LYS A 163 -2.29 -22.09 -14.24
CA LYS A 163 -3.17 -22.78 -13.27
C LYS A 163 -2.36 -23.31 -12.08
N PHE A 164 -1.13 -23.75 -12.34
CA PHE A 164 -0.19 -24.19 -11.31
C PHE A 164 0.25 -23.07 -10.38
N GLU A 165 0.64 -21.91 -10.92
CA GLU A 165 1.05 -20.74 -10.13
C GLU A 165 -0.10 -20.25 -9.25
N LYS A 166 -1.33 -20.20 -9.77
CA LYS A 166 -2.52 -19.84 -8.99
C LYS A 166 -2.78 -20.81 -7.86
N THR A 167 -2.70 -22.12 -8.12
CA THR A 167 -2.90 -23.15 -7.10
C THR A 167 -1.82 -23.11 -6.04
N ILE A 168 -0.56 -22.95 -6.42
CA ILE A 168 0.55 -22.83 -5.46
C ILE A 168 0.41 -21.55 -4.63
N LEU A 169 0.16 -20.41 -5.26
CA LEU A 169 0.10 -19.14 -4.55
C LEU A 169 -1.13 -19.07 -3.63
N GLY A 170 -2.27 -19.61 -4.09
CA GLY A 170 -3.45 -19.79 -3.26
C GLY A 170 -3.22 -20.80 -2.11
N GLY A 171 -2.55 -21.92 -2.41
CA GLY A 171 -2.18 -22.94 -1.43
C GLY A 171 -1.25 -22.41 -0.35
N LEU A 172 -0.19 -21.69 -0.74
CA LEU A 172 0.77 -21.04 0.17
C LEU A 172 0.09 -20.00 1.04
N LYS A 173 -0.78 -19.15 0.48
CA LYS A 173 -1.54 -18.16 1.27
C LYS A 173 -2.43 -18.84 2.31
N LYS A 174 -3.16 -19.90 1.92
CA LYS A 174 -3.99 -20.68 2.84
C LYS A 174 -3.15 -21.37 3.92
N PHE A 175 -2.07 -22.03 3.52
CA PHE A 175 -1.14 -22.70 4.43
C PHE A 175 -0.55 -21.71 5.45
N ASN A 176 -0.07 -20.55 4.98
CA ASN A 176 0.44 -19.50 5.86
C ASN A 176 -0.62 -19.04 6.86
N SER A 177 -1.85 -18.83 6.41
CA SER A 177 -2.97 -18.50 7.30
C SER A 177 -3.23 -19.58 8.36
N TYR A 178 -3.26 -20.86 7.95
CA TYR A 178 -3.41 -21.98 8.89
C TYR A 178 -2.29 -22.04 9.93
N ILE A 179 -1.03 -21.83 9.52
CA ILE A 179 0.11 -21.81 10.44
C ILE A 179 -0.03 -20.68 11.47
N ASN A 180 -0.39 -19.48 11.03
CA ASN A 180 -0.57 -18.34 11.94
C ASN A 180 -1.71 -18.59 12.96
N PHE A 181 -2.85 -19.13 12.52
CA PHE A 181 -3.94 -19.50 13.43
C PHE A 181 -3.52 -20.58 14.42
N PHE A 182 -2.77 -21.58 13.95
CA PHE A 182 -2.24 -22.64 14.80
C PHE A 182 -1.24 -22.08 15.85
N LEU A 183 -0.36 -21.16 15.45
CA LEU A 183 0.59 -20.50 16.35
C LEU A 183 -0.13 -19.69 17.41
N ALA A 184 -1.09 -18.84 17.00
CA ALA A 184 -1.90 -18.03 17.91
C ALA A 184 -2.67 -18.90 18.91
N GLY A 185 -3.29 -19.99 18.44
CA GLY A 185 -3.99 -20.95 19.30
C GLY A 185 -3.06 -21.65 20.28
N SER A 186 -1.87 -22.06 19.84
CA SER A 186 -0.87 -22.71 20.69
C SER A 186 -0.36 -21.74 21.78
N LEU A 187 -0.09 -20.49 21.42
CA LEU A 187 0.32 -19.45 22.37
C LEU A 187 -0.78 -19.14 23.39
N ALA A 188 -2.03 -19.05 22.96
CA ALA A 188 -3.17 -18.87 23.85
C ALA A 188 -3.30 -20.03 24.86
N LEU A 189 -3.07 -21.27 24.41
CA LEU A 189 -3.07 -22.44 25.29
C LEU A 189 -1.92 -22.39 26.30
N VAL A 190 -0.71 -21.99 25.89
CA VAL A 190 0.43 -21.79 26.80
C VAL A 190 0.11 -20.71 27.84
N ALA A 191 -0.48 -19.59 27.43
CA ALA A 191 -0.90 -18.53 28.36
C ALA A 191 -1.93 -19.04 29.37
N PHE A 192 -2.91 -19.84 28.94
CA PHE A 192 -3.91 -20.45 29.82
C PHE A 192 -3.27 -21.35 30.88
N PHE A 193 -2.36 -22.26 30.50
CA PHE A 193 -1.65 -23.10 31.45
C PHE A 193 -0.72 -22.30 32.37
N ALA A 194 -0.09 -21.23 31.88
CA ALA A 194 0.75 -20.36 32.69
C ALA A 194 -0.05 -19.65 33.79
N ILE A 195 -1.30 -19.25 33.52
CA ILE A 195 -2.22 -18.71 34.54
C ILE A 195 -2.51 -19.78 35.61
N GLY A 196 -2.80 -21.01 35.20
CA GLY A 196 -3.02 -22.12 36.15
C GLY A 196 -1.80 -22.40 37.03
N LEU A 197 -0.61 -22.40 36.43
CA LEU A 197 0.65 -22.56 37.16
C LEU A 197 0.88 -21.41 38.17
N PHE A 198 0.62 -20.18 37.77
CA PHE A 198 0.74 -19.01 38.64
C PHE A 198 -0.21 -19.10 39.86
N VAL A 199 -1.46 -19.50 39.64
CA VAL A 199 -2.41 -19.72 40.75
C VAL A 199 -1.93 -20.84 41.68
N TYR A 200 -1.38 -21.91 41.13
CA TYR A 200 -0.79 -23.00 41.93
C TYR A 200 0.42 -22.53 42.75
N ASP A 201 1.32 -21.74 42.16
CA ASP A 201 2.48 -21.18 42.86
C ASP A 201 2.07 -20.25 44.00
N ILE A 202 1.02 -19.44 43.82
CA ILE A 202 0.44 -18.62 44.89
C ILE A 202 -0.11 -19.50 46.01
N TYR A 203 -0.87 -20.54 45.68
CA TYR A 203 -1.40 -21.46 46.68
C TYR A 203 -0.26 -22.10 47.50
N LEU A 204 0.80 -22.53 46.83
CA LEU A 204 1.96 -23.13 47.46
C LEU A 204 2.68 -22.15 48.42
N LEU A 205 2.77 -20.87 48.05
CA LEU A 205 3.39 -19.83 48.88
C LEU A 205 2.62 -19.58 50.19
N PHE A 206 1.28 -19.66 50.18
CA PHE A 206 0.45 -19.38 51.36
C PHE A 206 0.15 -20.60 52.23
N PHE A 207 0.06 -21.80 51.64
CA PHE A 207 -0.40 -23.00 52.32
C PHE A 207 0.69 -24.06 52.56
N SER A 208 1.92 -23.86 52.07
CA SER A 208 3.04 -24.80 52.29
C SER A 208 4.19 -24.14 53.04
N ASP A 209 4.95 -24.94 53.81
CA ASP A 209 6.08 -24.52 54.66
C ASP A 209 7.38 -24.27 53.85
N ILE A 210 7.23 -23.76 52.63
CA ILE A 210 8.34 -23.44 51.74
C ILE A 210 8.81 -22.04 52.11
N GLY A 211 10.10 -21.89 52.42
CA GLY A 211 10.68 -20.59 52.76
C GLY A 211 10.26 -19.49 51.77
N ILE A 212 9.87 -18.34 52.31
CA ILE A 212 9.28 -17.20 51.56
C ILE A 212 10.11 -16.83 50.32
N GLU A 213 11.44 -16.86 50.44
CA GLU A 213 12.36 -16.59 49.34
C GLU A 213 12.13 -17.52 48.14
N LYS A 214 11.99 -18.82 48.39
CA LYS A 214 11.80 -19.83 47.35
C LYS A 214 10.41 -19.74 46.73
N GLY A 215 9.38 -19.42 47.53
CA GLY A 215 8.03 -19.18 47.03
C GLY A 215 7.93 -17.95 46.14
N ILE A 216 8.60 -16.84 46.49
CA ILE A 216 8.62 -15.63 45.65
C ILE A 216 9.31 -15.92 44.31
N LEU A 217 10.41 -16.68 44.32
CA LEU A 217 11.12 -17.05 43.09
C LEU A 217 10.28 -17.90 42.12
N THR A 218 9.44 -18.82 42.63
CA THR A 218 8.56 -19.63 41.77
C THR A 218 7.43 -18.79 41.17
N VAL A 219 6.77 -17.95 41.98
CA VAL A 219 5.70 -17.03 41.52
C VAL A 219 6.21 -16.03 40.48
N LEU A 220 7.39 -15.44 40.71
CA LEU A 220 8.02 -14.55 39.71
C LEU A 220 8.33 -15.31 38.42
N GLY A 221 8.71 -16.59 38.55
CA GLY A 221 9.00 -17.47 37.44
C GLY A 221 7.80 -17.74 36.54
N SER A 222 6.63 -18.04 37.10
CA SER A 222 5.39 -18.24 36.33
C SER A 222 4.84 -16.94 35.76
N LEU A 223 5.00 -15.82 36.47
CA LEU A 223 4.61 -14.49 35.97
C LEU A 223 5.43 -14.06 34.73
N LEU A 224 6.73 -14.35 34.69
CA LEU A 224 7.57 -14.08 33.51
C LEU A 224 7.19 -14.94 32.30
N VAL A 225 6.78 -16.20 32.52
CA VAL A 225 6.27 -17.06 31.43
C VAL A 225 4.95 -16.50 30.89
N LEU A 226 4.07 -16.05 31.78
CA LEU A 226 2.81 -15.43 31.39
C LEU A 226 3.04 -14.13 30.60
N TRP A 227 3.93 -13.26 31.08
CA TRP A 227 4.30 -12.02 30.37
C TRP A 227 4.82 -12.32 28.96
N ALA A 228 5.74 -13.29 28.84
CA ALA A 228 6.29 -13.68 27.54
C ALA A 228 5.22 -14.25 26.59
N ALA A 229 4.28 -15.05 27.10
CA ALA A 229 3.19 -15.59 26.31
C ALA A 229 2.26 -14.47 25.81
N ILE A 230 1.92 -13.49 26.66
CA ILE A 230 1.08 -12.34 26.27
C ILE A 230 1.76 -11.48 25.21
N GLU A 231 3.05 -11.20 25.36
CA GLU A 231 3.83 -10.43 24.38
C GLU A 231 3.87 -11.14 23.01
N LEU A 232 4.09 -12.46 22.99
CA LEU A 232 4.05 -13.25 21.75
C LEU A 232 2.66 -13.27 21.11
N ILE A 233 1.59 -13.34 21.91
CA ILE A 233 0.22 -13.25 21.40
C ILE A 233 -0.03 -11.87 20.78
N HIS A 234 0.43 -10.79 21.44
CA HIS A 234 0.28 -9.44 20.92
C HIS A 234 0.97 -9.29 19.56
N GLU A 235 2.16 -9.86 19.40
CA GLU A 235 2.87 -9.89 18.13
C GLU A 235 2.18 -10.72 17.06
N GLU A 236 1.65 -11.90 17.41
CA GLU A 236 0.92 -12.71 16.44
C GLU A 236 -0.38 -12.03 15.98
N ILE A 237 -1.07 -11.30 16.86
CA ILE A 237 -2.23 -10.48 16.49
C ILE A 237 -1.82 -9.36 15.53
N ASN A 238 -0.71 -8.66 15.81
CA ASN A 238 -0.20 -7.61 14.92
C ASN A 238 0.16 -8.18 13.54
N HIS A 239 0.77 -9.35 13.49
CA HIS A 239 1.11 -10.05 12.26
C HIS A 239 -0.14 -10.48 11.47
N LEU A 240 -1.18 -10.99 12.14
CA LEU A 240 -2.46 -11.34 11.53
C LEU A 240 -3.21 -10.13 10.93
N GLN A 241 -3.02 -8.92 11.49
CA GLN A 241 -3.56 -7.67 10.95
C GLN A 241 -2.81 -7.16 9.70
N GLY A 242 -1.83 -7.91 9.18
CA GLY A 242 -1.06 -7.56 8.00
C GLY A 242 0.12 -6.62 8.27
N LYS A 243 0.47 -6.39 9.54
CA LYS A 243 1.74 -5.72 9.89
C LYS A 243 2.89 -6.71 9.69
N GLY A 244 4.06 -6.19 9.31
CA GLY A 244 5.25 -7.02 9.13
C GLY A 244 5.67 -7.73 10.43
N PHE A 245 6.36 -8.86 10.31
CA PHE A 245 6.88 -9.62 11.45
C PHE A 245 7.84 -8.75 12.30
N ALA A 246 7.44 -8.43 13.54
CA ALA A 246 8.23 -7.54 14.39
C ALA A 246 9.38 -8.30 15.07
N ILE A 247 10.48 -8.47 14.32
CA ILE A 247 11.73 -9.08 14.80
C ILE A 247 12.18 -8.47 16.14
N GLY A 248 11.92 -7.18 16.36
CA GLY A 248 12.25 -6.47 17.60
C GLY A 248 11.59 -7.05 18.85
N ALA A 249 10.34 -7.50 18.78
CA ALA A 249 9.63 -8.06 19.92
C ALA A 249 10.17 -9.45 20.30
N PHE A 250 10.51 -10.28 19.31
CA PHE A 250 11.19 -11.56 19.55
C PHE A 250 12.57 -11.38 20.20
N ILE A 251 13.34 -10.36 19.77
CA ILE A 251 14.62 -10.03 20.42
C ILE A 251 14.39 -9.55 21.85
N MET A 252 13.38 -8.72 22.10
CA MET A 252 13.04 -8.24 23.44
C MET A 252 12.66 -9.39 24.39
N LEU A 253 11.87 -10.34 23.90
CA LEU A 253 11.50 -11.55 24.62
C LEU A 253 12.70 -12.44 24.92
N ALA A 254 13.59 -12.66 23.95
CA ALA A 254 14.82 -13.41 24.15
C ALA A 254 15.73 -12.75 25.19
N MET A 255 15.86 -11.41 25.14
CA MET A 255 16.60 -10.64 26.14
C MET A 255 15.98 -10.78 27.53
N ALA A 256 14.66 -10.62 27.68
CA ALA A 256 13.98 -10.77 28.96
C ALA A 256 14.15 -12.18 29.55
N ALA A 257 14.07 -13.22 28.71
CA ALA A 257 14.30 -14.61 29.13
C ALA A 257 15.76 -14.85 29.59
N LEU A 258 16.74 -14.24 28.93
CA LEU A 258 18.15 -14.34 29.32
C LEU A 258 18.44 -13.55 30.60
N ILE A 259 17.89 -12.35 30.75
CA ILE A 259 18.00 -11.55 31.98
C ILE A 259 17.44 -12.34 33.18
N ARG A 260 16.31 -13.03 33.01
CA ARG A 260 15.79 -13.95 34.03
C ARG A 260 16.81 -15.03 34.40
N LYS A 261 17.44 -15.67 33.41
CA LYS A 261 18.48 -16.68 33.68
C LYS A 261 19.67 -16.09 34.44
N VAL A 262 20.11 -14.87 34.10
CA VAL A 262 21.19 -14.18 34.83
C VAL A 262 20.81 -13.96 36.30
N LEU A 263 19.59 -13.47 36.58
CA LEU A 263 19.14 -13.24 37.95
C LEU A 263 19.11 -14.53 38.79
N ILE A 264 18.63 -15.64 38.22
CA ILE A 264 18.59 -16.93 38.91
C ILE A 264 20.00 -17.50 39.14
N TYR A 265 20.88 -17.43 38.13
CA TYR A 265 22.24 -17.95 38.22
C TYR A 265 23.17 -17.09 39.09
N SER A 266 22.91 -15.78 39.19
CA SER A 266 23.68 -14.89 40.07
C SER A 266 23.49 -15.21 41.56
N LEU A 267 22.45 -15.96 41.90
CA LEU A 267 22.14 -16.40 43.26
C LEU A 267 22.68 -17.81 43.57
N SER A 268 23.19 -18.56 42.58
CA SER A 268 23.80 -19.87 42.78
C SER A 268 25.33 -19.78 42.71
N SER A 269 25.99 -20.10 43.81
CA SER A 269 27.41 -19.80 44.06
C SER A 269 28.45 -20.60 43.24
N GLU A 270 28.08 -21.28 42.14
CA GLU A 270 28.99 -22.25 41.49
C GLU A 270 29.25 -22.11 39.98
N LYS A 271 28.76 -21.11 39.23
CA LYS A 271 28.97 -21.09 37.76
C LYS A 271 29.25 -19.72 37.13
N GLY A 272 30.41 -19.15 37.46
CA GLY A 272 30.86 -17.87 36.90
C GLY A 272 31.06 -17.84 35.37
N ASN A 273 31.48 -18.95 34.76
CA ASN A 273 31.69 -19.03 33.31
C ASN A 273 30.37 -18.97 32.50
N ASP A 274 29.31 -19.61 33.01
CA ASP A 274 27.99 -19.59 32.37
C ASP A 274 27.39 -18.17 32.40
N LEU A 275 27.66 -17.40 33.48
CA LEU A 275 27.22 -16.01 33.59
C LEU A 275 27.86 -15.10 32.54
N LEU A 276 29.16 -15.28 32.27
CA LEU A 276 29.89 -14.51 31.25
C LEU A 276 29.34 -14.76 29.84
N VAL A 277 29.05 -16.03 29.51
CA VAL A 277 28.46 -16.41 28.22
C VAL A 277 27.07 -15.80 28.05
N ILE A 278 26.21 -15.90 29.07
CA ILE A 278 24.86 -15.32 29.02
C ILE A 278 24.92 -13.79 28.89
N GLY A 279 25.84 -13.14 29.61
CA GLY A 279 26.06 -11.69 29.51
C GLY A 279 26.47 -11.25 28.10
N ALA A 280 27.39 -11.97 27.45
CA ALA A 280 27.81 -11.69 26.08
C ALA A 280 26.65 -11.81 25.08
N VAL A 281 25.79 -12.84 25.23
CA VAL A 281 24.61 -13.03 24.37
C VAL A 281 23.60 -11.89 24.55
N ILE A 282 23.37 -11.40 25.77
CA ILE A 282 22.46 -10.27 26.02
C ILE A 282 22.96 -9.00 25.31
N VAL A 283 24.27 -8.72 25.36
CA VAL A 283 24.86 -7.55 24.68
C VAL A 283 24.70 -7.67 23.16
N ALA A 284 24.95 -8.86 22.59
CA ALA A 284 24.77 -9.11 21.16
C ALA A 284 23.30 -8.94 20.70
N LEU A 285 22.34 -9.40 21.50
CA LEU A 285 20.91 -9.21 21.24
C LEU A 285 20.50 -7.73 21.37
N ALA A 286 21.01 -7.02 22.38
CA ALA A 286 20.76 -5.59 22.56
C ALA A 286 21.29 -4.77 21.38
N PHE A 287 22.48 -5.10 20.88
CA PHE A 287 23.04 -4.49 19.68
C PHE A 287 22.19 -4.80 18.43
N SER A 288 21.75 -6.06 18.27
CA SER A 288 20.87 -6.46 17.17
C SER A 288 19.54 -5.71 17.20
N TYR A 289 18.94 -5.55 18.38
CA TYR A 289 17.73 -4.76 18.58
C TYR A 289 17.93 -3.29 18.18
N TRP A 290 19.02 -2.67 18.62
CA TRP A 290 19.37 -1.30 18.28
C TRP A 290 19.51 -1.10 16.76
N LEU A 291 20.20 -2.02 16.08
CA LEU A 291 20.40 -1.97 14.63
C LEU A 291 19.09 -2.05 13.85
N VAL A 292 18.21 -2.99 14.23
CA VAL A 292 16.88 -3.15 13.59
C VAL A 292 16.04 -1.89 13.77
N ASN A 293 16.05 -1.30 14.96
CA ASN A 293 15.24 -0.12 15.26
C ASN A 293 15.82 1.17 14.61
N ALA A 294 17.15 1.28 14.51
CA ALA A 294 17.81 2.38 13.81
C ALA A 294 17.46 2.40 12.32
N LYS A 295 17.40 1.24 11.67
CA LYS A 295 17.00 1.10 10.27
C LYS A 295 15.53 1.52 10.03
N ASN A 296 14.64 1.14 10.94
CA ASN A 296 13.23 1.56 10.87
C ASN A 296 13.06 3.08 11.05
N LYS A 297 13.80 3.71 11.98
CA LYS A 297 13.81 5.17 12.11
C LYS A 297 14.36 5.88 10.87
N ALA A 298 15.46 5.38 10.30
CA ALA A 298 16.04 5.96 9.07
C ALA A 298 15.06 5.89 7.88
N ALA A 299 14.33 4.78 7.72
CA ALA A 299 13.32 4.63 6.67
C ALA A 299 12.13 5.59 6.85
N ILE A 300 11.67 5.82 8.09
CA ILE A 300 10.60 6.77 8.40
C ILE A 300 11.06 8.22 8.18
N THR A 301 12.32 8.52 8.47
CA THR A 301 12.87 9.88 8.29
C THR A 301 13.09 10.21 6.82
N ALA A 302 13.58 9.25 6.03
CA ALA A 302 13.72 9.37 4.58
C ALA A 302 12.36 9.54 3.87
N GLY A 303 11.33 8.81 4.31
CA GLY A 303 9.96 8.99 3.80
C GLY A 303 9.28 10.30 4.20
N ARG A 304 9.83 11.06 5.15
CA ARG A 304 9.29 12.36 5.60
C ARG A 304 10.00 13.55 4.93
N THR A 305 11.23 13.38 4.48
CA THR A 305 11.95 14.37 3.66
C THR A 305 11.48 14.40 2.20
N ASP A 306 10.79 13.36 1.73
CA ASP A 306 10.20 13.33 0.38
C ASP A 306 8.80 14.00 0.32
N ILE A 307 8.29 14.52 1.45
CA ILE A 307 6.97 15.16 1.59
C ILE A 307 7.12 16.60 2.15
N ALA A 308 8.32 17.18 2.10
CA ALA A 308 8.60 18.56 2.50
C ALA A 308 9.09 19.39 1.31
#